data_AF-A0A2H9R8U3-F1
#
_entry.id   AF-A0A2H9R8U3-F1
#
_cell.length_a   1.000
_cell.length_b   1.000
_cell.length_c   1.000
_cell.angle_alpha   90.00
_cell.angle_beta   90.00
_cell.angle_gamma   90.00
#
_symmetry.space_group_name_H-M   'P 1'
#
loop_
_entity.id
_entity.type
_entity.pdbx_description
1 polymer ?
#
loop_
_entity_poly.entity_id
_entity_poly.type
_entity_poly.pdbx_seq_one_letter_code
_entity_poly.pdbx_strand_id
1 'polypeptide(L)'
;MNKFLVFLLVFVLATGLVGSASAHKALIIGDYKMDVGWKKEPPIANEPNAIEIEISIASDFDKQRDDKIPLQPSFPSSESAITGLANDLEVDIKIGSGEKSFLSLIEDPEISGVYYGDYTPQESGATKIHIYGKIQGSEFEATFHPEKVTQNIKTEQIVIPDWIRNNAKWWSEGMIENSDFVSGIEYLVKNHILDVPVVQQEITETKEIPSWIKNNAGWWADKLISDEEFVKGIQYMITNGIIVV
;
A
#
# COMPACT_ATOMS: atom_id res chain seq x y z
N MET A 1 12.20 27.16 43.98
CA MET A 1 11.92 27.73 42.64
C MET A 1 11.84 26.56 41.67
N ASN A 2 10.64 26.05 41.43
CA ASN A 2 10.42 24.89 40.56
C ASN A 2 10.79 25.27 39.12
N LYS A 3 11.85 24.66 38.58
CA LYS A 3 12.13 24.70 37.15
C LYS A 3 11.07 23.84 36.47
N PHE A 4 10.07 24.46 35.87
CA PHE A 4 9.23 23.79 34.87
C PHE A 4 10.15 23.43 33.70
N LEU A 5 10.48 22.15 33.56
CA LEU A 5 11.14 21.61 32.39
C LEU A 5 10.07 21.54 31.29
N VAL A 6 10.15 22.42 30.30
CA VAL A 6 9.29 22.36 29.11
C VAL A 6 9.88 21.28 28.20
N PHE A 7 9.21 20.13 28.07
CA PHE A 7 9.51 19.16 27.02
C PHE A 7 8.94 19.69 25.70
N LEU A 8 9.80 19.90 24.71
CA LEU A 8 9.39 20.28 23.36
C LEU A 8 8.95 19.00 22.62
N LEU A 9 7.66 18.88 22.34
CA LEU A 9 7.11 17.76 21.58
C LEU A 9 7.10 18.11 20.08
N VAL A 10 7.63 17.21 19.24
CA VAL A 10 7.75 17.39 17.78
C VAL A 10 6.68 16.55 17.07
N PHE A 11 5.82 17.21 16.28
CA PHE A 11 4.82 16.57 15.41
C PHE A 11 5.26 16.62 13.95
N VAL A 12 5.35 15.48 13.27
CA VAL A 12 5.73 15.41 11.85
C VAL A 12 4.79 14.51 11.05
N LEU A 13 4.39 14.96 9.86
CA LEU A 13 3.51 14.22 8.94
C LEU A 13 4.23 13.94 7.61
N ALA A 14 4.39 12.66 7.27
CA ALA A 14 4.82 12.26 5.93
C ALA A 14 3.61 12.18 4.99
N THR A 15 3.42 13.20 4.15
CA THR A 15 2.53 13.12 2.98
C THR A 15 3.36 12.89 1.73
N GLY A 16 3.34 11.67 1.19
CA GLY A 16 4.03 11.37 -0.07
C GLY A 16 3.37 12.07 -1.26
N LEU A 17 4.07 13.03 -1.88
CA LEU A 17 3.73 13.52 -3.22
C LEU A 17 4.35 12.59 -4.27
N VAL A 18 3.52 12.29 -5.27
CA VAL A 18 3.72 11.35 -6.39
C VAL A 18 5.09 11.54 -7.04
N GLY A 19 5.96 10.52 -7.00
CA GLY A 19 7.26 10.60 -7.68
C GLY A 19 8.18 9.39 -7.58
N SER A 20 8.04 8.53 -6.57
CA SER A 20 8.79 7.26 -6.52
C SER A 20 7.99 6.23 -5.74
N ALA A 21 7.69 5.10 -6.35
CA ALA A 21 7.04 3.96 -5.72
C ALA A 21 8.06 3.23 -4.82
N SER A 22 8.47 3.88 -3.74
CA SER A 22 9.08 3.18 -2.61
C SER A 22 7.97 2.90 -1.61
N ALA A 23 7.80 1.65 -1.18
CA ALA A 23 6.79 1.33 -0.17
C ALA A 23 7.16 1.89 1.20
N HIS A 24 8.43 2.21 1.40
CA HIS A 24 8.92 2.97 2.54
C HIS A 24 8.68 4.48 2.40
N LYS A 25 8.43 5.13 3.53
CA LYS A 25 8.31 6.58 3.68
C LYS A 25 9.29 7.08 4.71
N ALA A 26 9.98 8.13 4.34
CA ALA A 26 11.09 8.70 5.07
C ALA A 26 10.70 10.03 5.74
N LEU A 27 11.11 10.26 6.99
CA LEU A 27 10.97 11.53 7.71
C LEU A 27 12.26 11.88 8.47
N ILE A 28 12.51 13.19 8.62
CA ILE A 28 13.51 13.71 9.56
C ILE A 28 12.82 14.10 10.86
N ILE A 29 13.33 13.58 11.97
CA ILE A 29 12.82 13.78 13.32
C ILE A 29 13.99 14.27 14.16
N GLY A 30 14.13 15.59 14.29
CA GLY A 30 15.30 16.21 14.91
C GLY A 30 16.58 15.87 14.14
N ASP A 31 17.49 15.12 14.76
CA ASP A 31 18.75 14.69 14.16
C ASP A 31 18.69 13.30 13.52
N TYR A 32 17.52 12.67 13.49
CA TYR A 32 17.35 11.30 13.02
C TYR A 32 16.55 11.24 11.74
N LYS A 33 16.83 10.24 10.92
CA LYS A 33 16.03 9.83 9.78
C LYS A 33 15.32 8.53 10.12
N MET A 34 14.03 8.49 9.82
CA MET A 34 13.18 7.32 10.03
C MET A 34 12.52 6.93 8.71
N ASP A 35 12.80 5.71 8.24
CA ASP A 35 12.17 5.09 7.07
C ASP A 35 11.18 4.02 7.55
N VAL A 36 9.94 4.06 7.06
CA VAL A 36 8.86 3.15 7.51
C VAL A 36 8.10 2.60 6.33
N GLY A 37 7.96 1.27 6.25
CA GLY A 37 7.30 0.59 5.14
C GLY A 37 6.87 -0.84 5.46
N TRP A 38 6.43 -1.56 4.43
CA TRP A 38 6.16 -2.99 4.50
C TRP A 38 7.44 -3.77 4.24
N LYS A 39 7.70 -4.83 5.03
CA LYS A 39 8.85 -5.72 4.81
C LYS A 39 8.77 -6.49 3.49
N LYS A 40 7.58 -6.98 3.14
CA LYS A 40 7.30 -7.66 1.86
C LYS A 40 6.40 -6.79 1.00
N GLU A 41 6.81 -6.58 -0.24
CA GLU A 41 6.11 -5.78 -1.25
C GLU A 41 5.67 -6.64 -2.46
N PRO A 42 4.48 -6.42 -3.03
CA PRO A 42 3.43 -5.53 -2.50
C PRO A 42 2.81 -6.11 -1.21
N PRO A 43 2.23 -5.28 -0.34
CA PRO A 43 1.47 -5.76 0.81
C PRO A 43 0.13 -6.36 0.37
N ILE A 44 -0.14 -7.58 0.83
CA ILE A 44 -1.31 -8.36 0.43
C ILE A 44 -2.14 -8.73 1.66
N ALA A 45 -3.45 -8.46 1.62
CA ALA A 45 -4.42 -8.83 2.64
C ALA A 45 -4.44 -10.34 2.84
N ASN A 46 -4.53 -10.76 4.09
CA ASN A 46 -4.50 -12.14 4.56
C ASN A 46 -3.17 -12.88 4.29
N GLU A 47 -2.11 -12.19 3.85
CA GLU A 47 -0.75 -12.74 3.83
C GLU A 47 0.05 -12.23 5.04
N PRO A 48 0.78 -13.13 5.75
CA PRO A 48 1.73 -12.70 6.77
C PRO A 48 2.75 -11.71 6.20
N ASN A 49 2.93 -10.59 6.91
CA ASN A 49 3.90 -9.55 6.58
C ASN A 49 4.40 -8.91 7.89
N ALA A 50 5.25 -7.90 7.77
CA ALA A 50 5.68 -7.07 8.89
C ALA A 50 5.80 -5.61 8.43
N ILE A 51 5.67 -4.70 9.39
CA ILE A 51 6.14 -3.33 9.23
C ILE A 51 7.64 -3.31 9.53
N GLU A 52 8.39 -2.69 8.64
CA GLU A 52 9.83 -2.45 8.78
C GLU A 52 10.03 -0.96 9.10
N ILE A 53 10.83 -0.70 10.13
CA ILE A 53 11.20 0.65 10.57
C ILE A 53 12.72 0.69 10.62
N GLU A 54 13.30 1.64 9.89
CA GLU A 54 14.73 1.88 9.89
C GLU A 54 15.01 3.24 10.52
N ILE A 55 15.95 3.28 11.48
CA ILE A 55 16.28 4.50 12.23
C ILE A 55 17.78 4.72 12.17
N SER A 56 18.15 5.89 11.66
CA SER A 56 19.55 6.32 11.52
C SER A 56 19.74 7.79 11.89
N ILE A 57 20.99 8.21 12.05
CA ILE A 57 21.35 9.62 12.11
C ILE A 57 21.09 10.26 10.74
N ALA A 58 20.32 11.34 10.71
CA ALA A 58 20.10 12.11 9.50
C ALA A 58 21.39 12.82 9.06
N SER A 59 21.79 12.64 7.81
CA SER A 59 22.94 13.34 7.26
C SER A 59 22.64 14.83 7.07
N ASP A 60 23.69 15.65 6.95
CA ASP A 60 23.53 17.08 6.61
C ASP A 60 22.80 17.27 5.28
N PHE A 61 22.93 16.30 4.36
CA PHE A 61 22.21 16.30 3.09
C PHE A 61 20.72 16.05 3.28
N ASP A 62 20.35 15.11 4.15
CA ASP A 62 18.95 14.82 4.47
C ASP A 62 18.26 16.05 5.11
N LYS A 63 18.97 16.76 5.99
CA LYS A 63 18.44 17.93 6.72
C LYS A 63 18.28 19.18 5.85
N GLN A 64 19.03 19.31 4.76
CA GLN A 64 19.02 20.49 3.88
C GLN A 64 18.08 20.35 2.67
N ARG A 65 17.40 19.21 2.55
CA ARG A 65 16.55 18.91 1.40
C ARG A 65 15.26 19.76 1.45
N ASP A 66 14.84 20.29 0.29
CA ASP A 66 13.54 20.96 0.15
C ASP A 66 12.41 19.97 0.47
N ASP A 67 11.48 20.33 1.35
CA ASP A 67 10.32 19.54 1.76
C ASP A 67 9.50 19.01 0.57
N LYS A 68 9.60 19.66 -0.60
CA LYS A 68 8.93 19.24 -1.84
C LYS A 68 9.60 18.07 -2.54
N ILE A 69 10.83 17.70 -2.17
CA ILE A 69 11.57 16.58 -2.75
C ILE A 69 11.55 15.41 -1.76
N PRO A 70 10.85 14.31 -2.07
CA PRO A 70 10.79 13.16 -1.18
C PRO A 70 12.19 12.65 -0.82
N LEU A 71 12.42 12.43 0.48
CA LEU A 71 13.58 11.68 0.95
C LEU A 71 13.57 10.28 0.32
N GLN A 72 14.75 9.81 -0.09
CA GLN A 72 14.89 8.43 -0.56
C GLN A 72 15.16 7.53 0.65
N PRO A 73 14.42 6.44 0.82
CA PRO A 73 14.72 5.45 1.85
C PRO A 73 16.13 4.88 1.65
N SER A 74 16.82 4.64 2.76
CA SER A 74 18.17 4.08 2.70
C SER A 74 18.49 3.31 3.97
N PHE A 75 18.94 2.07 3.80
CA PHE A 75 19.40 1.26 4.91
C PHE A 75 20.44 1.98 5.78
N PRO A 76 20.30 1.94 7.12
CA PRO A 76 21.27 2.48 8.04
C PRO A 76 22.64 1.82 7.82
N SER A 77 23.70 2.62 7.80
CA SER A 77 25.05 2.08 7.99
C SER A 77 25.24 1.73 9.46
N SER A 78 26.15 0.79 9.77
CA SER A 78 26.47 0.43 11.16
C SER A 78 26.89 1.61 12.04
N GLU A 79 27.45 2.67 11.45
CA GLU A 79 27.88 3.87 12.18
C GLU A 79 26.74 4.88 12.41
N SER A 80 25.70 4.85 11.59
CA SER A 80 24.56 5.78 11.68
C SER A 80 23.32 5.15 12.33
N ALA A 81 23.27 3.83 12.43
CA ALA A 81 22.17 3.08 13.00
C ALA A 81 21.87 3.44 14.46
N ILE A 82 20.58 3.59 14.78
CA ILE A 82 20.10 3.80 16.15
C ILE A 82 19.45 2.52 16.66
N THR A 83 20.07 1.90 17.66
CA THR A 83 19.68 0.60 18.23
C THR A 83 18.95 0.72 19.56
N GLY A 84 18.32 -0.36 20.02
CA GLY A 84 17.73 -0.46 21.36
C GLY A 84 16.38 0.23 21.55
N LEU A 85 15.72 0.68 20.48
CA LEU A 85 14.46 1.43 20.57
C LEU A 85 13.19 0.56 20.62
N ALA A 86 13.29 -0.77 20.52
CA ALA A 86 12.13 -1.66 20.39
C ALA A 86 11.09 -1.50 21.51
N ASN A 87 11.52 -1.17 22.74
CA ASN A 87 10.63 -0.93 23.89
C ASN A 87 10.33 0.56 24.14
N ASP A 88 11.01 1.46 23.43
CA ASP A 88 10.87 2.92 23.57
C ASP A 88 9.93 3.52 22.52
N LEU A 89 9.47 2.72 21.57
CA LEU A 89 8.53 3.09 20.51
C LEU A 89 7.19 2.38 20.70
N GLU A 90 6.12 3.17 20.68
CA GLU A 90 4.74 2.71 20.53
C GLU A 90 4.33 2.90 19.07
N VAL A 91 4.05 1.79 18.38
CA VAL A 91 3.69 1.79 16.97
C VAL A 91 2.28 1.25 16.80
N ASP A 92 1.44 2.02 16.12
CA ASP A 92 0.12 1.58 15.72
C ASP A 92 -0.10 1.69 14.22
N ILE A 93 -0.85 0.74 13.68
CA ILE A 93 -1.20 0.66 12.27
C ILE A 93 -2.72 0.64 12.10
N LYS A 94 -3.20 1.33 11.07
CA LYS A 94 -4.58 1.29 10.61
C LYS A 94 -4.60 1.12 9.09
N ILE A 95 -5.41 0.19 8.61
CA ILE A 95 -5.70 0.00 7.19
C ILE A 95 -7.10 0.54 6.92
N GLY A 96 -7.27 1.37 5.88
CA GLY A 96 -8.57 1.87 5.43
C GLY A 96 -9.43 2.44 6.57
N SER A 97 -10.66 1.94 6.70
CA SER A 97 -11.57 2.27 7.80
C SER A 97 -11.39 1.39 9.04
N GLY A 98 -10.61 0.31 8.96
CA GLY A 98 -10.42 -0.69 10.00
C GLY A 98 -9.91 -0.15 11.34
N GLU A 99 -9.92 -1.02 12.34
CA GLU A 99 -9.47 -0.68 13.69
C GLU A 99 -7.95 -0.49 13.76
N LYS A 100 -7.53 0.28 14.76
CA LYS A 100 -6.12 0.48 15.08
C LYS A 100 -5.55 -0.77 15.76
N SER A 101 -4.39 -1.23 15.31
CA SER A 101 -3.64 -2.33 15.93
C SER A 101 -2.27 -1.85 16.39
N PHE A 102 -1.87 -2.22 17.61
CA PHE A 102 -0.53 -1.94 18.14
C PHE A 102 0.44 -3.05 17.77
N LEU A 103 1.65 -2.67 17.37
CA LEU A 103 2.72 -3.59 17.00
C LEU A 103 3.72 -3.72 18.14
N SER A 104 4.16 -4.95 18.41
CA SER A 104 5.33 -5.21 19.23
C SER A 104 6.56 -5.25 18.33
N LEU A 105 7.53 -4.38 18.60
CA LEU A 105 8.73 -4.31 17.77
C LEU A 105 9.81 -5.30 18.24
N ILE A 106 10.53 -5.83 17.26
CA ILE A 106 11.74 -6.65 17.44
C ILE A 106 12.84 -6.01 16.61
N GLU A 107 14.00 -5.77 17.22
CA GLU A 107 15.18 -5.29 16.50
C GLU A 107 15.82 -6.41 15.69
N ASP A 108 16.24 -6.10 14.46
CA ASP A 108 16.92 -7.07 13.59
C ASP A 108 18.32 -7.41 14.16
N PRO A 109 18.65 -8.70 14.34
CA PRO A 109 19.93 -9.10 14.90
C PRO A 109 21.11 -8.99 13.92
N GLU A 110 20.86 -8.91 12.62
CA GLU A 110 21.86 -8.83 11.56
C GLU A 110 22.07 -7.40 11.04
N ILE A 111 21.02 -6.57 11.08
CA ILE A 111 21.02 -5.20 10.54
C ILE A 111 20.70 -4.19 11.64
N SER A 112 21.74 -3.53 12.15
CA SER A 112 21.59 -2.50 13.18
C SER A 112 20.68 -1.36 12.73
N GLY A 113 19.79 -0.92 13.63
CA GLY A 113 18.86 0.19 13.36
C GLY A 113 17.62 -0.20 12.57
N VAL A 114 17.41 -1.49 12.29
CA VAL A 114 16.19 -2.01 11.65
C VAL A 114 15.34 -2.71 12.69
N TYR A 115 14.03 -2.47 12.63
CA TYR A 115 13.04 -3.02 13.54
C TYR A 115 11.85 -3.57 12.75
N TYR A 116 11.24 -4.62 13.28
CA TYR A 116 10.06 -5.27 12.71
C TYR A 116 8.90 -5.34 13.68
N GLY A 117 7.71 -5.02 13.20
CA GLY A 117 6.45 -5.36 13.85
C GLY A 117 5.64 -6.30 12.98
N ASP A 118 5.50 -7.56 13.38
CA ASP A 118 4.69 -8.54 12.65
C ASP A 118 3.25 -8.06 12.51
N TYR A 119 2.73 -8.10 11.29
CA TYR A 119 1.36 -7.66 11.00
C TYR A 119 0.80 -8.37 9.77
N THR A 120 -0.33 -9.04 9.95
CA THR A 120 -1.10 -9.63 8.84
C THR A 120 -2.30 -8.73 8.57
N PRO A 121 -2.29 -7.91 7.51
CA PRO A 121 -3.44 -7.08 7.19
C PRO A 121 -4.64 -7.97 6.86
N GLN A 122 -5.81 -7.66 7.42
CA GLN A 122 -7.03 -8.45 7.20
C GLN A 122 -7.91 -7.89 6.06
N GLU A 123 -7.61 -6.68 5.61
CA GLU A 123 -8.33 -5.99 4.54
C GLU A 123 -7.37 -5.19 3.67
N SER A 124 -7.83 -4.88 2.45
CA SER A 124 -7.14 -3.96 1.54
C SER A 124 -7.50 -2.52 1.86
N GLY A 125 -6.56 -1.60 1.73
CA GLY A 125 -6.83 -0.19 1.97
C GLY A 125 -5.59 0.65 2.13
N ALA A 126 -5.79 1.96 2.25
CA ALA A 126 -4.71 2.90 2.55
C ALA A 126 -4.11 2.58 3.92
N THR A 127 -2.78 2.53 4.01
CA THR A 127 -2.06 2.23 5.24
C THR A 127 -1.70 3.53 5.95
N LYS A 128 -1.97 3.60 7.25
CA LYS A 128 -1.48 4.66 8.13
C LYS A 128 -0.74 4.01 9.28
N ILE A 129 0.49 4.45 9.51
CA ILE A 129 1.31 4.02 10.65
C ILE A 129 1.58 5.25 11.49
N HIS A 130 1.38 5.11 12.79
CA HIS A 130 1.61 6.14 13.77
C HIS A 130 2.64 5.64 14.77
N ILE A 131 3.67 6.46 15.02
CA ILE A 131 4.81 6.13 15.87
C ILE A 131 4.97 7.24 16.90
N TYR A 132 4.93 6.86 18.17
CA TYR A 132 5.24 7.71 19.30
C TYR A 132 6.39 7.09 20.08
N GLY A 133 7.31 7.90 20.60
CA GLY A 133 8.39 7.36 21.42
C GLY A 133 9.45 8.36 21.80
N LYS A 134 10.59 7.83 22.26
CA LYS A 134 11.76 8.62 22.66
C LYS A 134 12.99 8.19 21.91
N ILE A 135 13.75 9.17 21.41
CA ILE A 135 15.13 8.94 20.93
C ILE A 135 16.06 9.84 21.74
N GLN A 136 17.00 9.21 22.46
CA GLN A 136 17.92 9.91 23.39
C GLN A 136 17.21 10.83 24.40
N GLY A 137 16.00 10.46 24.84
CA GLY A 137 15.19 11.22 25.81
C GLY A 137 14.32 12.33 25.22
N SER A 138 14.43 12.61 23.91
CA SER A 138 13.54 13.53 23.19
C SER A 138 12.30 12.80 22.70
N GLU A 139 11.12 13.29 23.06
CA GLU A 139 9.82 12.76 22.62
C GLU A 139 9.50 13.19 21.20
N PHE A 140 8.91 12.28 20.42
CA PHE A 140 8.44 12.56 19.08
C PHE A 140 7.14 11.83 18.77
N GLU A 141 6.40 12.39 17.81
CA GLU A 141 5.21 11.78 17.23
C GLU A 141 5.26 11.94 15.70
N ALA A 142 5.14 10.82 14.99
CA ALA A 142 5.23 10.77 13.54
C ALA A 142 4.14 9.90 12.93
N THR A 143 3.62 10.34 11.77
CA THR A 143 2.66 9.57 10.98
C THR A 143 3.20 9.32 9.58
N PHE A 144 3.13 8.06 9.14
CA PHE A 144 3.56 7.57 7.84
C PHE A 144 2.40 6.99 7.03
N HIS A 145 2.47 7.14 5.71
CA HIS A 145 1.50 6.61 4.76
C HIS A 145 2.22 5.74 3.71
N PRO A 146 2.64 4.52 4.07
CA PRO A 146 3.31 3.59 3.15
C PRO A 146 2.33 3.03 2.11
N GLU A 147 2.79 2.08 1.30
CA GLU A 147 1.95 1.48 0.26
C GLU A 147 0.65 0.89 0.82
N LYS A 148 -0.43 1.03 0.04
CA LYS A 148 -1.75 0.50 0.36
C LYS A 148 -1.75 -1.02 0.28
N VAL A 149 -2.46 -1.69 1.19
CA VAL A 149 -2.68 -3.13 1.13
C VAL A 149 -3.60 -3.47 -0.04
N THR A 150 -3.21 -4.49 -0.81
CA THR A 150 -4.00 -5.08 -1.91
C THR A 150 -4.62 -6.41 -1.50
N GLN A 151 -5.68 -6.89 -2.15
CA GLN A 151 -6.26 -8.20 -1.81
C GLN A 151 -5.39 -9.35 -2.34
N ASN A 152 -5.26 -10.43 -1.57
CA ASN A 152 -4.77 -11.70 -2.13
C ASN A 152 -5.89 -12.29 -2.98
N ILE A 153 -5.85 -12.02 -4.27
CA ILE A 153 -6.70 -12.75 -5.19
C ILE A 153 -5.98 -14.08 -5.39
N LYS A 154 -6.23 -15.02 -4.47
CA LYS A 154 -5.82 -16.41 -4.61
C LYS A 154 -6.60 -16.95 -5.79
N THR A 155 -6.04 -16.85 -6.99
CA THR A 155 -6.54 -17.49 -8.19
C THR A 155 -6.34 -18.99 -8.00
N GLU A 156 -7.26 -19.66 -7.29
CA GLU A 156 -7.47 -21.09 -7.53
C GLU A 156 -7.79 -21.20 -9.02
N GLN A 157 -6.76 -21.55 -9.81
CA GLN A 157 -6.74 -21.65 -11.27
C GLN A 157 -8.02 -21.14 -11.93
N ILE A 158 -8.18 -19.81 -12.02
CA ILE A 158 -9.41 -19.21 -12.56
C ILE A 158 -9.56 -19.70 -13.99
N VAL A 159 -10.53 -20.59 -14.22
CA VAL A 159 -10.86 -21.09 -15.55
C VAL A 159 -11.86 -20.13 -16.16
N ILE A 160 -11.36 -19.11 -16.85
CA ILE A 160 -12.21 -18.17 -17.58
C ILE A 160 -12.78 -18.89 -18.81
N PRO A 161 -14.11 -18.96 -18.99
CA PRO A 161 -14.69 -19.57 -20.17
C PRO A 161 -14.22 -18.90 -21.47
N ASP A 162 -13.90 -19.69 -22.49
CA ASP A 162 -13.39 -19.19 -23.78
C ASP A 162 -14.33 -18.16 -24.44
N TRP A 163 -15.64 -18.28 -24.22
CA TRP A 163 -16.61 -17.32 -24.77
C TRP A 163 -16.43 -15.91 -24.19
N ILE A 164 -15.97 -15.77 -22.94
CA ILE A 164 -15.63 -14.47 -22.35
C ILE A 164 -14.42 -13.87 -23.06
N ARG A 165 -13.41 -14.70 -23.36
CA ARG A 165 -12.21 -14.28 -24.10
C ARG A 165 -12.56 -13.82 -25.52
N ASN A 166 -13.46 -14.53 -26.18
CA ASN A 166 -13.98 -14.13 -27.49
C ASN A 166 -14.73 -12.80 -27.42
N ASN A 167 -15.57 -12.59 -26.39
CA ASN A 167 -16.23 -11.31 -26.17
C ASN A 167 -15.22 -10.17 -25.95
N ALA A 168 -14.16 -10.39 -25.17
CA ALA A 168 -13.10 -9.40 -24.99
C ALA A 168 -12.42 -9.03 -26.31
N LYS A 169 -12.17 -10.01 -27.18
CA LYS A 169 -11.63 -9.78 -28.53
C LYS A 169 -12.57 -8.90 -29.35
N TRP A 170 -13.82 -9.32 -29.50
CA TRP A 170 -14.82 -8.58 -30.28
C TRP A 170 -15.06 -7.18 -29.74
N TRP A 171 -15.01 -7.02 -28.42
CA TRP A 171 -15.16 -5.70 -27.80
C TRP A 171 -13.97 -4.78 -28.08
N SER A 172 -12.75 -5.33 -28.06
CA SER A 172 -11.53 -4.59 -28.41
C SER A 172 -11.49 -4.16 -29.88
N GLU A 173 -12.07 -4.97 -30.76
CA GLU A 173 -12.21 -4.70 -32.20
C GLU A 173 -13.44 -3.82 -32.53
N GLY A 174 -14.24 -3.45 -31.52
CA GLY A 174 -15.45 -2.63 -31.70
C GLY A 174 -16.62 -3.36 -32.36
N MET A 175 -16.62 -4.69 -32.38
CA MET A 175 -17.68 -5.52 -32.94
C MET A 175 -18.89 -5.72 -32.00
N ILE A 176 -18.69 -5.57 -30.69
CA ILE A 176 -19.76 -5.61 -29.68
C ILE A 176 -19.74 -4.37 -28.80
N GLU A 177 -20.87 -4.09 -28.15
CA GLU A 177 -21.05 -2.89 -27.33
C GLU A 177 -20.44 -3.09 -25.92
N ASN A 178 -20.31 -1.98 -25.18
CA ASN A 178 -19.83 -2.03 -23.79
C ASN A 178 -20.72 -2.90 -22.90
N SER A 179 -22.03 -2.89 -23.11
CA SER A 179 -23.03 -3.70 -22.40
C SER A 179 -22.78 -5.20 -22.57
N ASP A 180 -22.41 -5.65 -23.76
CA ASP A 180 -22.12 -7.06 -24.05
C ASP A 180 -20.87 -7.55 -23.31
N PHE A 181 -19.83 -6.71 -23.25
CA PHE A 181 -18.62 -7.00 -22.47
C PHE A 181 -18.91 -7.02 -20.98
N VAL A 182 -19.63 -6.02 -20.46
CA VAL A 182 -20.02 -5.92 -19.04
C VAL A 182 -20.84 -7.13 -18.60
N SER A 183 -21.79 -7.58 -19.42
CA SER A 183 -22.57 -8.80 -19.14
C SER A 183 -21.71 -10.05 -18.98
N GLY A 184 -20.58 -10.13 -19.72
CA GLY A 184 -19.59 -11.18 -19.53
C GLY A 184 -18.90 -11.10 -18.17
N ILE A 185 -18.55 -9.89 -17.72
CA ILE A 185 -17.95 -9.68 -16.39
C ILE A 185 -18.97 -9.98 -15.28
N GLU A 186 -20.22 -9.54 -15.41
CA GLU A 186 -21.31 -9.88 -14.49
C GLU A 186 -21.45 -11.40 -14.32
N TYR A 187 -21.34 -12.15 -15.42
CA TYR A 187 -21.36 -13.61 -15.38
C TYR A 187 -20.22 -14.17 -14.53
N LEU A 188 -19.00 -13.66 -14.68
CA LEU A 188 -17.84 -14.13 -13.90
C LEU A 188 -18.04 -13.89 -12.40
N VAL A 189 -18.58 -12.73 -12.03
CA VAL A 189 -18.89 -12.39 -10.63
C VAL A 189 -19.99 -13.29 -10.09
N LYS A 190 -21.11 -13.40 -10.81
CA LYS A 190 -22.29 -14.18 -10.40
C LYS A 190 -21.99 -15.68 -10.20
N ASN A 191 -21.08 -16.22 -10.99
CA ASN A 191 -20.71 -17.64 -10.90
C ASN A 191 -19.49 -17.89 -9.99
N HIS A 192 -19.05 -16.89 -9.22
CA HIS A 192 -17.88 -17.00 -8.33
C HIS A 192 -16.60 -17.43 -9.06
N ILE A 193 -16.48 -17.08 -10.35
CA ILE A 193 -15.24 -17.25 -11.13
C ILE A 193 -14.31 -16.06 -10.88
N LEU A 194 -14.90 -14.88 -10.63
CA LEU A 194 -14.19 -13.67 -10.25
C LEU A 194 -14.74 -13.16 -8.91
N ASP A 195 -13.93 -13.25 -7.86
CA ASP A 195 -14.26 -12.70 -6.55
C ASP A 195 -13.99 -11.19 -6.53
N VAL A 196 -15.00 -10.39 -6.23
CA VAL A 196 -14.85 -8.94 -6.04
C VAL A 196 -15.02 -8.63 -4.55
N PRO A 197 -14.10 -7.89 -3.91
CA PRO A 197 -14.34 -7.40 -2.56
C PRO A 197 -15.60 -6.52 -2.55
N VAL A 198 -16.53 -6.80 -1.64
CA VAL A 198 -17.78 -6.03 -1.52
C VAL A 198 -17.43 -4.61 -1.06
N VAL A 199 -17.49 -3.65 -1.97
CA VAL A 199 -17.37 -2.23 -1.62
C VAL A 199 -18.77 -1.62 -1.62
N GLN A 200 -19.24 -1.16 -0.46
CA GLN A 200 -20.43 -0.32 -0.38
C GLN A 200 -20.11 1.05 -0.96
N GLN A 201 -20.54 1.31 -2.21
CA GLN A 201 -20.52 2.65 -2.80
C GLN A 201 -21.85 2.97 -3.49
N GLU A 202 -22.29 4.21 -3.31
CA GLU A 202 -23.45 4.78 -3.99
C GLU A 202 -23.18 4.88 -5.49
N ILE A 203 -23.96 4.15 -6.27
CA ILE A 203 -23.81 4.03 -7.72
C ILE A 203 -24.25 5.36 -8.36
N THR A 204 -23.29 6.21 -8.72
CA THR A 204 -23.56 7.37 -9.58
C THR A 204 -23.27 7.03 -11.04
N GLU A 205 -24.23 7.38 -11.89
CA GLU A 205 -24.40 7.13 -13.33
C GLU A 205 -23.17 6.82 -14.21
N THR A 206 -23.47 6.00 -15.23
CA THR A 206 -22.64 5.49 -16.33
C THR A 206 -21.50 6.42 -16.74
N LYS A 207 -20.28 6.11 -16.29
CA LYS A 207 -19.06 6.56 -16.95
C LYS A 207 -18.79 5.62 -18.13
N GLU A 208 -18.68 6.20 -19.33
CA GLU A 208 -18.20 5.47 -20.50
C GLU A 208 -16.89 4.77 -20.17
N ILE A 209 -16.80 3.47 -20.46
CA ILE A 209 -15.61 2.67 -20.22
C ILE A 209 -14.46 3.26 -21.05
N PRO A 210 -13.37 3.75 -20.43
CA PRO A 210 -12.25 4.31 -21.17
C PRO A 210 -11.67 3.38 -22.24
N SER A 211 -11.32 3.93 -23.41
CA SER A 211 -10.78 3.15 -24.54
C SER A 211 -9.50 2.38 -24.23
N TRP A 212 -8.70 2.81 -23.25
CA TRP A 212 -7.50 2.06 -22.85
C TRP A 212 -7.83 0.68 -22.26
N ILE A 213 -9.05 0.49 -21.74
CA ILE A 213 -9.52 -0.81 -21.22
C ILE A 213 -9.78 -1.78 -22.37
N LYS A 214 -10.24 -1.28 -23.52
CA LYS A 214 -10.41 -2.09 -24.75
C LYS A 214 -9.08 -2.68 -25.22
N ASN A 215 -7.99 -1.90 -25.13
CA ASN A 215 -6.65 -2.40 -25.47
C ASN A 215 -6.25 -3.55 -24.55
N ASN A 216 -6.48 -3.43 -23.24
CA ASN A 216 -6.17 -4.50 -22.29
C ASN A 216 -7.01 -5.76 -22.55
N ALA A 217 -8.30 -5.61 -22.92
CA ALA A 217 -9.15 -6.73 -23.30
C ALA A 217 -8.66 -7.44 -24.58
N GLY A 218 -8.19 -6.68 -25.58
CA GLY A 218 -7.56 -7.22 -26.78
C GLY A 218 -6.27 -7.98 -26.47
N TRP A 219 -5.39 -7.39 -25.66
CA TRP A 219 -4.16 -8.05 -25.20
C TRP A 219 -4.43 -9.34 -24.44
N TRP A 220 -5.50 -9.39 -23.64
CA TRP A 220 -5.90 -10.61 -22.94
C TRP A 220 -6.42 -11.69 -23.90
N ALA A 221 -7.21 -11.28 -24.90
CA ALA A 221 -7.69 -12.19 -25.93
C ALA A 221 -6.55 -12.78 -26.77
N ASP A 222 -5.52 -11.98 -27.05
CA ASP A 222 -4.32 -12.37 -27.80
C ASP A 222 -3.27 -13.09 -26.93
N LYS A 223 -3.57 -13.35 -25.65
CA LYS A 223 -2.68 -14.01 -24.67
C LYS A 223 -1.38 -13.25 -24.40
N LEU A 224 -1.39 -11.94 -24.61
CA LEU A 224 -0.28 -11.03 -24.27
C LEU A 224 -0.30 -10.65 -22.79
N ILE A 225 -1.47 -10.70 -22.14
CA ILE A 225 -1.60 -10.65 -20.68
C ILE A 225 -2.26 -11.94 -20.19
N SER A 226 -1.83 -12.39 -19.01
CA SER A 226 -2.33 -13.59 -18.36
C SER A 226 -3.77 -13.40 -17.83
N ASP A 227 -4.45 -14.52 -17.57
CA ASP A 227 -5.80 -14.51 -16.96
C ASP A 227 -5.77 -13.83 -15.58
N GLU A 228 -4.69 -14.01 -14.83
CA GLU A 228 -4.48 -13.36 -13.54
C GLU A 228 -4.35 -11.84 -13.67
N GLU A 229 -3.53 -11.35 -14.60
CA GLU A 229 -3.37 -9.91 -14.85
C GLU A 229 -4.68 -9.27 -15.33
N PHE A 230 -5.42 -9.96 -16.20
CA PHE A 230 -6.71 -9.49 -16.67
C PHE A 230 -7.73 -9.42 -15.53
N VAL A 231 -7.85 -10.47 -14.71
CA VAL A 231 -8.75 -10.52 -13.55
C VAL A 231 -8.43 -9.42 -12.54
N LYS A 232 -7.14 -9.23 -12.20
CA LYS A 232 -6.70 -8.12 -11.33
C LYS A 232 -7.12 -6.76 -11.88
N GLY A 233 -7.00 -6.57 -13.19
CA GLY A 233 -7.47 -5.37 -13.88
C GLY A 233 -8.98 -5.16 -13.75
N ILE A 234 -9.78 -6.20 -13.99
CA ILE A 234 -11.25 -6.17 -13.85
C ILE A 234 -11.68 -5.87 -12.41
N GLN A 235 -11.11 -6.55 -11.43
CA GLN A 235 -11.40 -6.31 -10.01
C GLN A 235 -11.06 -4.87 -9.61
N TYR A 236 -9.93 -4.35 -10.07
CA TYR A 236 -9.58 -2.95 -9.85
C TYR A 236 -10.62 -2.00 -10.45
N MET A 237 -11.06 -2.25 -11.68
CA MET A 237 -12.06 -1.43 -12.36
C MET A 237 -13.40 -1.45 -11.64
N ILE A 238 -13.85 -2.61 -11.14
CA ILE A 238 -15.08 -2.71 -10.35
C ILE A 238 -14.93 -1.98 -9.00
N THR A 239 -13.82 -2.21 -8.30
CA THR A 239 -13.52 -1.59 -7.00
C THR A 239 -13.48 -0.05 -7.06
N ASN A 240 -13.09 0.52 -8.21
CA ASN A 240 -13.00 1.96 -8.41
C ASN A 240 -14.22 2.55 -9.16
N GLY A 241 -15.28 1.76 -9.38
CA GLY A 241 -16.49 2.21 -10.07
C GLY A 241 -16.29 2.60 -11.54
N ILE A 242 -15.27 2.05 -12.19
CA ILE A 242 -15.00 2.22 -13.63
C ILE A 242 -15.90 1.29 -14.44
N ILE A 243 -16.11 0.07 -13.94
CA ILE A 243 -17.08 -0.90 -14.43
C ILE A 243 -18.12 -1.12 -13.32
N VAL A 244 -19.40 -1.13 -13.70
CA VAL A 244 -20.52 -1.44 -12.80
C VAL A 244 -21.14 -2.75 -13.28
N VAL A 245 -21.33 -3.68 -12.35
CA VAL A 245 -21.83 -5.06 -12.53
C VAL A 245 -22.77 -5.44 -11.40
#